data_AF-A0A2M6Z2X1-F1
#
_entry.id   AF-A0A2M6Z2X1-F1
#
_cell.length_a   1.000
_cell.length_b   1.000
_cell.length_c   1.000
_cell.angle_alpha   90.00
_cell.angle_beta   90.00
_cell.angle_gamma   90.00
#
_symmetry.space_group_name_H-M   'P 1'
#
loop_
_entity.id
_entity.type
_entity.pdbx_description
1 polymer ?
#
loop_
_entity_poly.entity_id
_entity_poly.type
_entity_poly.pdbx_seq_one_letter_code
_entity_poly.pdbx_strand_id
1 'polypeptide(L)' 'MSKVCQICGKKSSLVWRLVKLRGKYNPTTKRRVKLNLQWVRVPVTNRNEKGAPSGAPRGLSSKKRILACAKCIKAMAKRK' A
#
# COMPACT_ATOMS: atom_id res chain seq x y z
N MET A 1 11.84 -7.56 -3.23
CA MET A 1 10.36 -7.39 -3.15
C MET A 1 9.94 -6.20 -4.00
N SER A 2 8.92 -6.36 -4.86
CA SER A 2 8.46 -5.27 -5.72
C SER A 2 7.74 -4.19 -4.89
N LYS A 3 8.07 -2.90 -5.10
CA LYS A 3 7.43 -1.76 -4.42
C LYS A 3 6.06 -1.47 -5.04
N VAL A 4 5.13 -2.41 -4.86
CA VAL A 4 3.78 -2.40 -5.44
C VAL A 4 2.76 -2.62 -4.33
N CYS A 5 1.64 -1.90 -4.39
CA CYS A 5 0.53 -2.14 -3.48
C CYS A 5 -0.15 -3.47 -3.84
N GLN A 6 -0.24 -4.40 -2.89
CA GLN A 6 -0.86 -5.71 -3.11
C GLN A 6 -2.40 -5.65 -3.19
N ILE A 7 -3.02 -4.56 -2.74
CA ILE A 7 -4.49 -4.38 -2.78
C ILE A 7 -4.96 -3.79 -4.11
N CYS A 8 -4.28 -2.76 -4.62
CA CYS A 8 -4.71 -2.02 -5.81
C CYS A 8 -3.74 -2.05 -6.98
N GLY A 9 -2.63 -2.80 -6.88
CA GLY A 9 -1.64 -2.95 -7.96
C GLY A 9 -0.84 -1.68 -8.30
N LYS A 10 -1.07 -0.56 -7.60
CA LYS A 10 -0.40 0.72 -7.90
C LYS A 10 1.11 0.61 -7.76
N LYS A 11 1.81 1.08 -8.80
CA LYS A 11 3.26 1.14 -8.91
C LYS A 11 3.74 2.59 -8.78
N SER A 12 5.04 2.78 -8.64
CA SER A 12 5.64 4.11 -8.77
C SER A 12 5.38 4.69 -10.16
N SER A 13 5.05 5.98 -10.24
CA SER A 13 4.90 6.69 -11.51
C SER A 13 6.12 7.56 -11.79
N LEU A 14 6.32 7.92 -13.05
CA LEU A 14 7.37 8.82 -13.48
C LEU A 14 6.71 10.12 -13.95
N VAL A 15 7.08 11.23 -13.32
CA VAL A 15 6.41 12.53 -13.52
C VAL A 15 7.47 13.60 -13.75
N TRP A 16 7.19 14.56 -14.62
CA TRP A 16 8.05 15.72 -14.79
C TRP A 16 8.07 16.59 -13.53
N ARG A 17 9.25 17.07 -13.13
CA ARG A 17 9.36 18.20 -12.22
C ARG A 17 9.01 19.46 -13.00
N LEU A 18 7.96 20.15 -12.57
CA LEU A 18 7.58 21.44 -13.14
C LEU A 18 8.25 22.56 -12.35
N VAL A 19 8.89 23.49 -13.04
CA VAL A 19 9.47 24.71 -12.45
C VAL A 19 8.81 25.91 -13.10
N LYS A 20 8.45 26.92 -12.30
CA LYS A 20 7.80 28.14 -12.80
C LYS A 20 8.87 29.08 -13.35
N LEU A 21 8.82 29.35 -14.66
CA LEU A 21 9.70 30.30 -15.33
C LEU A 21 8.84 31.36 -16.02
N ARG A 22 9.13 32.65 -15.76
CA ARG A 22 8.48 33.81 -16.40
C ARG A 22 6.96 33.65 -16.61
N GLY A 23 6.26 33.14 -15.60
CA GLY A 23 4.79 33.00 -15.58
C GLY A 23 4.23 31.61 -15.91
N LYS A 24 4.98 30.69 -16.55
CA LYS A 24 4.50 29.35 -16.94
C LYS A 24 5.28 28.23 -16.22
N TYR A 25 4.59 27.13 -15.90
CA TYR A 25 5.23 25.91 -15.39
C TYR A 25 5.82 25.10 -16.56
N ASN A 26 7.14 24.95 -16.58
CA ASN A 26 7.86 24.20 -17.61
C ASN A 26 8.36 22.86 -17.07
N PRO A 27 8.17 21.73 -17.79
CA PRO A 27 8.77 20.46 -17.42
C PRO A 27 10.30 20.52 -17.53
N THR A 28 10.98 20.05 -16.49
CA THR A 28 12.45 20.07 -16.38
C THR A 28 13.01 18.66 -16.40
N THR A 29 13.17 18.01 -15.25
CA THR A 29 13.70 16.65 -15.12
C THR A 29 12.60 15.68 -14.72
N LYS A 30 12.64 14.45 -15.25
CA LYS A 30 11.70 13.40 -14.82
C LYS A 30 12.11 12.90 -13.44
N ARG A 31 11.15 12.78 -12.52
CA ARG A 31 11.32 12.18 -11.20
C ARG A 31 10.36 11.02 -10.99
N ARG A 32 10.81 9.99 -10.29
CA ARG A 32 9.96 8.87 -9.88
C ARG A 32 9.20 9.22 -8.60
N VAL A 33 7.87 9.23 -8.67
CA VAL A 33 6.99 9.39 -7.51
C VAL A 33 6.72 8.01 -6.92
N LYS A 34 7.20 7.80 -5.70
CA LYS A 34 6.99 6.54 -4.95
C LYS A 34 5.64 6.60 -4.23
N LEU A 35 5.00 5.44 -4.13
CA LEU A 35 3.80 5.30 -3.31
C LEU A 35 4.19 5.22 -1.82
N ASN A 36 3.35 5.76 -0.93
CA ASN A 36 3.48 5.56 0.51
C ASN A 36 2.97 4.15 0.87
N LEU A 37 3.86 3.16 0.70
CA LEU A 37 3.65 1.75 0.99
C LEU A 37 3.98 1.48 2.46
N GLN A 38 3.08 0.80 3.15
CA GLN A 38 3.22 0.44 4.55
C GLN A 38 2.79 -1.02 4.76
N TRP A 39 3.36 -1.64 5.79
CA TRP A 39 3.01 -3.00 6.19
C TRP A 39 1.73 -3.00 7.02
N VAL A 40 0.74 -3.78 6.59
CA VAL A 40 -0.55 -3.88 7.27
C VAL A 40 -0.90 -5.33 7.58
N ARG A 41 -1.45 -5.54 8.78
CA ARG A 41 -2.00 -6.82 9.22
C ARG A 41 -3.42 -6.96 8.69
N VAL A 42 -3.71 -8.05 8.00
CA VAL A 42 -5.05 -8.32 7.45
C VAL A 42 -5.80 -9.22 8.44
N PRO A 43 -7.04 -8.88 8.83
CA PRO A 43 -7.87 -9.81 9.59
C PRO A 43 -8.21 -11.00 8.69
N VAL A 44 -7.96 -12.22 9.16
CA VAL A 44 -8.25 -13.42 8.38
C VAL A 44 -9.68 -13.84 8.69
N THR A 45 -10.52 -13.84 7.66
CA THR A 45 -11.95 -14.22 7.75
C THR A 45 -12.16 -15.72 7.59
N ASN A 46 -11.21 -16.43 6.99
CA ASN A 46 -11.32 -17.86 6.70
C ASN A 46 -10.36 -18.68 7.57
N ARG A 47 -10.90 -19.61 8.38
CA ARG A 47 -10.11 -20.49 9.27
C ARG A 47 -9.18 -21.47 8.53
N ASN A 48 -9.33 -21.61 7.21
CA ASN A 48 -8.68 -22.63 6.39
C ASN A 48 -7.36 -22.19 5.73
N GLU A 49 -6.72 -21.11 6.19
CA GLU A 49 -5.37 -20.78 5.74
C GLU A 49 -4.35 -21.63 6.52
N LYS A 50 -3.74 -22.62 5.83
CA LYS A 50 -2.64 -23.47 6.32
C LYS A 50 -1.55 -22.62 6.98
N GLY A 51 -1.52 -22.59 8.32
CA GLY A 51 -0.57 -21.76 9.09
C GLY A 51 -1.06 -21.24 10.45
N ALA A 52 -2.29 -21.53 10.87
CA ALA A 52 -2.75 -21.23 12.22
C ALA A 52 -2.16 -22.26 13.21
N PRO A 53 -1.41 -21.84 14.25
CA PRO A 53 -1.04 -22.75 15.33
C PRO A 53 -2.29 -23.17 16.10
N SER A 54 -2.43 -24.47 16.34
CA SER A 54 -3.49 -25.10 17.12
C SER A 54 -3.52 -24.50 18.53
N GLY A 55 -4.40 -23.51 18.76
CA GLY A 55 -4.58 -22.86 20.06
C GLY A 55 -4.67 -21.33 20.05
N ALA A 56 -4.59 -20.65 18.91
CA ALA A 56 -4.72 -19.19 18.88
C ALA A 56 -6.17 -18.73 19.18
N PRO A 57 -6.40 -17.80 20.13
CA PRO A 57 -7.74 -17.31 20.45
C PRO A 57 -8.39 -16.62 19.25
N ARG A 58 -9.71 -16.77 19.15
CA ARG A 58 -10.57 -16.18 18.12
C ARG A 58 -10.34 -14.66 18.08
N GLY A 59 -9.81 -14.13 16.97
CA GLY A 59 -9.92 -12.70 16.69
C GLY A 59 -8.80 -12.05 15.90
N LEU A 60 -7.57 -12.57 15.89
CA LEU A 60 -6.48 -11.91 15.16
C LEU A 60 -5.50 -12.94 14.65
N SER A 61 -5.60 -13.29 13.37
CA SER A 61 -4.59 -14.09 12.70
C SER A 61 -3.34 -13.22 12.50
N SER A 62 -2.44 -13.30 13.47
CA SER A 62 -1.33 -12.35 13.70
C SER A 62 -0.18 -12.41 12.69
N LYS A 63 -0.20 -13.30 11.69
CA LYS A 63 1.01 -13.62 10.92
C LYS A 63 1.10 -13.06 9.50
N LYS A 64 -0.02 -12.81 8.81
CA LYS A 64 0.03 -12.35 7.41
C LYS A 64 0.06 -10.82 7.33
N ARG A 65 1.21 -10.27 6.93
CA ARG A 65 1.35 -8.84 6.60
C ARG A 65 1.38 -8.67 5.10
N ILE A 66 0.66 -7.67 4.61
CA ILE A 66 0.69 -7.26 3.20
C ILE A 66 1.27 -5.86 3.07
N LEU A 67 1.91 -5.59 1.95
CA LEU A 67 2.38 -4.27 1.58
C LEU A 67 1.23 -3.51 0.88
N ALA A 68 0.70 -2.49 1.55
CA ALA A 68 -0.45 -1.73 1.08
C ALA A 68 -0.16 -0.22 1.06
N CYS A 69 -0.79 0.51 0.15
CA CYS A 69 -0.66 1.97 0.11
C CYS A 69 -1.57 2.64 1.14
N ALA A 70 -1.14 3.78 1.69
CA ALA A 70 -1.88 4.53 2.71
C ALA A 70 -3.35 4.80 2.34
N LYS A 71 -3.67 5.02 1.06
CA LYS A 71 -5.06 5.19 0.59
C LYS A 71 -5.91 3.93 0.79
N CYS A 72 -5.38 2.75 0.46
CA CYS A 72 -6.08 1.49 0.68
C CYS A 72 -6.22 1.16 2.17
N ILE A 73 -5.20 1.47 2.97
CA ILE A 73 -5.25 1.30 4.44
C ILE A 73 -6.38 2.14 5.03
N LYS A 74 -6.45 3.43 4.67
CA LYS A 74 -7.53 4.33 5.08
C LYS A 74 -8.91 3.84 4.63
N ALA A 75 -9.02 3.32 3.41
CA ALA A 75 -10.28 2.77 2.90
C ALA A 75 -10.74 1.53 3.68
N MET A 76 -9.81 0.63 4.05
CA MET A 76 -10.12 -0.53 4.89
C MET A 76 -10.60 -0.12 6.28
N ALA A 77 -9.94 0.86 6.90
CA ALA A 77 -10.30 1.32 8.23
C ALA A 77 -11.68 1.99 8.31
N LYS A 78 -12.11 2.68 7.25
CA LYS A 78 -13.41 3.37 7.20
C LYS A 78 -14.62 2.46 6.91
N ARG A 79 -14.38 1.24 6.44
CA ARG A 79 -15.43 0.26 6.09
C ARG A 79 -15.74 -0.71 7.24
N LYS A 80 -15.01 -0.61 8.34
CA LYS A 80 -15.36 -1.22 9.63
C LYS A 80 -16.29 -0.28 10.36
#